data_AF-A0A9D4LS92-F1
#
_entry.id   AF-A0A9D4LS92-F1
#
_cell.length_a   1.000
_cell.length_b   1.000
_cell.length_c   1.000
_cell.angle_alpha   90.00
_cell.angle_beta   90.00
_cell.angle_gamma   90.00
#
_symmetry.space_group_name_H-M   'P 1'
#
loop_
_entity.id
_entity.type
_entity.pdbx_description
1 polymer ?
#
loop_
_entity_poly.entity_id
_entity_poly.type
_entity_poly.pdbx_seq_one_letter_code
_entity_poly.pdbx_strand_id
1 'polypeptide(L)'
;MDMTKPLDEDVKELDGSGILCGLVNDCKYLDLFKFWLNAIHMYSGYKTTTGEIKPTVILVGTRKDKMEGTDKEKEDIKDEYFKNAQMSFERDSPIFKHIHVKTFLVNNLSPTDPDFVEMRKEIQCLAENQEYWGTDKYPVRWIHMEHSLDKLRDDGE
;
A
#
# COMPACT_ATOMS: atom_id res chain seq x y z
N MET A 1 -2.60 -7.03 -1.35
CA MET A 1 -2.49 -8.43 -0.88
C MET A 1 -3.50 -9.27 -1.63
N ASP A 2 -3.11 -10.46 -2.08
CA ASP A 2 -4.04 -11.37 -2.75
C ASP A 2 -5.00 -11.97 -1.73
N MET A 3 -6.29 -11.68 -1.87
CA MET A 3 -7.31 -12.11 -0.92
C MET A 3 -7.75 -13.56 -1.10
N THR A 4 -7.35 -14.20 -2.20
CA THR A 4 -7.58 -15.63 -2.41
C THR A 4 -6.61 -16.52 -1.62
N LYS A 5 -5.58 -15.90 -1.01
CA LYS A 5 -4.48 -16.59 -0.34
C LYS A 5 -4.56 -16.37 1.17
N PRO A 6 -4.83 -17.43 1.97
CA PRO A 6 -4.82 -17.33 3.43
C PRO A 6 -3.48 -16.84 3.95
N LEU A 7 -3.50 -16.10 5.06
CA LEU A 7 -2.30 -15.56 5.72
C LEU A 7 -1.30 -16.65 6.12
N ASP A 8 -1.78 -17.85 6.44
CA ASP A 8 -0.98 -18.99 6.85
C ASP A 8 -0.48 -19.88 5.69
N GLU A 9 -0.88 -19.60 4.45
CA GLU A 9 -0.41 -20.34 3.28
C GLU A 9 1.06 -20.01 2.99
N ASP A 10 1.85 -21.02 2.66
CA ASP A 10 3.22 -20.84 2.19
C ASP A 10 3.24 -20.20 0.80
N VAL A 11 4.13 -19.23 0.63
CA VAL A 11 4.32 -18.52 -0.63
C VAL A 11 5.13 -19.42 -1.57
N LYS A 12 4.42 -20.11 -2.47
CA LYS A 12 5.01 -20.96 -3.50
C LYS A 12 5.36 -20.12 -4.72
N GLU A 13 6.57 -19.55 -4.72
CA GLU A 13 7.17 -18.76 -5.80
C GLU A 13 6.31 -17.59 -6.31
N LEU A 14 6.72 -16.35 -6.01
CA LEU A 14 6.21 -15.19 -6.73
C LEU A 14 6.62 -15.32 -8.20
N ASP A 15 5.63 -15.37 -9.08
CA ASP A 15 5.75 -15.36 -10.52
C ASP A 15 6.57 -14.16 -11.01
N GLY A 16 7.85 -14.41 -11.35
CA GLY A 16 8.63 -13.59 -12.26
C GLY A 16 9.22 -12.27 -11.74
N SER A 17 8.86 -11.77 -10.56
CA SER A 17 9.60 -10.68 -9.90
C SER A 17 10.34 -11.22 -8.67
N GLY A 18 11.57 -11.67 -8.88
CA GLY A 18 12.47 -12.20 -7.84
C GLY A 18 12.92 -11.16 -6.82
N ILE A 19 11.99 -10.60 -6.04
CA ILE A 19 12.26 -9.57 -5.02
C ILE A 19 12.29 -10.16 -3.60
N LEU A 20 11.90 -11.42 -3.41
CA LEU A 20 12.18 -12.11 -2.14
C LEU A 20 13.56 -12.77 -2.22
N CYS A 21 14.56 -11.90 -2.06
CA CYS A 21 15.95 -12.22 -1.79
C CYS A 21 16.07 -13.40 -0.81
N GLY A 22 16.54 -14.56 -1.29
CA GLY A 22 17.32 -15.59 -0.59
C GLY A 22 16.87 -16.11 0.79
N LEU A 23 15.71 -15.70 1.29
CA LEU A 23 15.27 -15.93 2.65
C LEU A 23 14.12 -16.93 2.63
N VAL A 24 14.52 -18.16 2.98
CA VAL A 24 13.73 -19.13 3.73
C VAL A 24 12.66 -19.85 2.88
N ASN A 25 12.97 -21.10 2.53
CA ASN A 25 11.95 -22.12 2.34
C ASN A 25 10.99 -22.04 3.53
N ASP A 26 9.67 -21.91 3.30
CA ASP A 26 8.61 -21.74 4.31
C ASP A 26 8.31 -20.29 4.75
N CYS A 27 8.17 -19.35 3.80
CA CYS A 27 7.66 -17.99 4.06
C CYS A 27 6.15 -17.92 3.86
N LYS A 28 5.40 -17.43 4.86
CA LYS A 28 3.94 -17.28 4.78
C LYS A 28 3.52 -15.91 4.23
N TYR A 29 2.30 -15.80 3.71
CA TYR A 29 1.73 -14.50 3.31
C TYR A 29 1.70 -13.48 4.46
N LEU A 30 1.53 -13.94 5.71
CA LEU A 30 1.64 -13.08 6.89
C LEU A 30 3.04 -12.49 7.08
N ASP A 31 4.09 -13.26 6.81
CA ASP A 31 5.47 -12.81 6.93
C ASP A 31 5.78 -11.75 5.88
N LEU A 32 5.22 -11.89 4.67
CA LEU A 32 5.28 -10.85 3.64
C LEU A 32 4.59 -9.56 4.06
N PHE A 33 3.41 -9.67 4.68
CA PHE A 33 2.69 -8.52 5.22
C PHE A 33 3.55 -7.76 6.24
N LYS A 34 4.13 -8.51 7.19
CA LYS A 34 5.03 -7.97 8.21
C LYS A 34 6.26 -7.34 7.61
N PHE A 35 6.89 -8.01 6.65
CA PHE A 35 8.08 -7.53 5.96
C PHE A 35 7.83 -6.18 5.31
N TRP A 36 6.79 -6.04 4.49
CA TRP A 36 6.50 -4.79 3.78
C TRP A 36 6.18 -3.64 4.72
N LEU A 37 5.37 -3.89 5.76
CA LEU A 37 5.04 -2.85 6.73
C LEU A 37 6.26 -2.43 7.57
N ASN A 38 7.12 -3.37 7.95
CA ASN A 38 8.40 -3.06 8.60
C ASN A 38 9.31 -2.25 7.68
N ALA A 39 9.44 -2.64 6.41
CA ALA A 39 10.25 -1.93 5.44
C ALA A 39 9.77 -0.49 5.25
N ILE A 40 8.45 -0.28 5.10
CA ILE A 40 7.89 1.07 5.03
C ILE A 40 8.23 1.83 6.32
N HIS A 41 7.96 1.26 7.49
CA HIS A 41 8.25 1.92 8.77
C HIS A 41 9.73 2.33 8.90
N MET A 42 10.65 1.44 8.50
CA MET A 42 12.10 1.67 8.61
C MET A 42 12.63 2.71 7.62
N TYR A 43 12.14 2.71 6.37
CA TYR A 43 12.76 3.50 5.29
C TYR A 43 12.04 4.80 4.96
N SER A 44 10.82 5.00 5.43
CA SER A 44 9.98 6.11 4.97
C SER A 44 9.74 7.21 6.02
N GLY A 45 10.07 6.95 7.28
CA GLY A 45 9.99 7.96 8.34
C GLY A 45 11.11 8.98 8.20
N TYR A 46 10.77 10.28 8.23
CA TYR A 46 11.76 11.34 8.35
C TYR A 46 11.34 12.35 9.41
N LYS A 47 12.34 12.94 10.07
CA LYS A 47 12.11 13.93 11.12
C LYS A 47 11.99 15.32 10.51
N THR A 48 10.96 16.05 10.90
CA THR A 48 10.80 17.48 10.65
C THR A 48 11.00 18.28 11.94
N THR A 49 10.98 19.60 11.82
CA THR A 49 11.00 20.52 12.97
C THR A 49 9.74 20.43 13.84
N THR A 50 8.63 19.92 13.29
CA THR A 50 7.33 19.78 13.97
C THR A 50 7.08 18.39 14.53
N GLY A 51 7.84 17.37 14.11
CA GLY A 51 7.68 16.00 14.59
C GLY A 51 8.33 14.95 13.70
N GLU A 52 7.86 13.72 13.82
CA GLU A 52 8.22 12.63 12.91
C GLU A 52 7.09 12.47 11.88
N ILE A 53 7.37 12.72 10.59
CA ILE A 53 6.40 12.48 9.53
C ILE A 53 6.50 11.01 9.13
N LYS A 54 5.35 10.35 9.15
CA LYS A 54 5.17 8.95 8.78
C LYS A 54 4.19 8.88 7.63
N PRO A 55 4.55 8.27 6.49
CA PRO A 55 3.61 8.19 5.39
C PRO A 55 2.46 7.26 5.76
N THR A 56 1.28 7.65 5.28
CA THR A 56 0.06 6.86 5.38
C THR A 56 0.11 5.70 4.38
N VAL A 57 -0.25 4.51 4.85
CA VAL A 57 -0.30 3.25 4.11
C VAL A 57 -1.74 2.80 4.01
N ILE A 58 -2.23 2.63 2.79
CA ILE A 58 -3.57 2.11 2.51
C ILE A 58 -3.45 0.61 2.24
N LEU A 59 -4.25 -0.19 2.95
CA LEU A 59 -4.30 -1.63 2.73
C LEU A 59 -5.30 -1.95 1.61
N VAL A 60 -4.82 -2.67 0.60
CA VAL A 60 -5.61 -3.03 -0.58
C VAL A 60 -5.57 -4.55 -0.79
N GLY A 61 -6.74 -5.17 -0.74
CA GLY A 61 -6.98 -6.55 -1.14
C GLY A 61 -7.23 -6.61 -2.66
N THR A 62 -6.64 -7.57 -3.35
CA THR A 62 -6.80 -7.77 -4.79
C THR A 62 -7.48 -9.10 -5.09
N ARG A 63 -7.89 -9.30 -6.35
CA ARG A 63 -8.59 -10.49 -6.87
C ARG A 63 -10.01 -10.70 -6.32
N LYS A 64 -10.75 -9.59 -6.12
CA LYS A 64 -12.17 -9.61 -5.71
C LYS A 64 -13.05 -10.51 -6.59
N ASP A 65 -12.71 -10.63 -7.88
CA ASP A 65 -13.38 -11.46 -8.88
C ASP A 65 -13.29 -12.96 -8.60
N LYS A 66 -12.22 -13.41 -7.94
CA LYS A 66 -11.97 -14.83 -7.63
C LYS A 66 -12.47 -15.24 -6.25
N MET A 67 -12.93 -14.30 -5.44
CA MET A 67 -13.55 -14.60 -4.16
C MET A 67 -14.98 -15.10 -4.38
N GLU A 68 -15.34 -16.16 -3.67
CA GLU A 68 -16.70 -16.68 -3.66
C GLU A 68 -17.58 -15.84 -2.70
N GLY A 69 -18.91 -15.90 -2.90
CA GLY A 69 -19.88 -15.18 -2.08
C GLY A 69 -20.37 -13.85 -2.66
N THR A 70 -21.29 -13.23 -1.92
CA THR A 70 -21.87 -11.92 -2.19
C THR A 70 -20.88 -10.79 -1.88
N ASP A 71 -21.09 -9.58 -2.42
CA ASP A 71 -20.19 -8.44 -2.15
C ASP A 71 -20.04 -8.15 -0.66
N LYS A 72 -21.11 -8.33 0.13
CA LYS A 72 -21.06 -8.14 1.58
C LYS A 72 -20.17 -9.18 2.27
N GLU A 73 -20.31 -10.46 1.90
CA GLU A 73 -19.46 -11.52 2.46
C GLU A 73 -17.98 -11.30 2.09
N LYS A 74 -17.70 -10.79 0.89
CA LYS A 74 -16.34 -10.44 0.47
C LYS A 74 -15.74 -9.30 1.30
N GLU A 75 -16.54 -8.28 1.62
CA GLU A 75 -16.11 -7.20 2.51
C GLU A 75 -15.84 -7.72 3.94
N ASP A 76 -16.71 -8.58 4.46
CA ASP A 76 -16.53 -9.19 5.78
C ASP A 76 -15.24 -10.04 5.83
N ILE A 77 -14.96 -10.83 4.78
CA ILE A 77 -13.71 -11.59 4.65
C ILE A 77 -12.50 -10.65 4.59
N LYS A 78 -12.60 -9.54 3.86
CA LYS A 78 -11.53 -8.53 3.77
C LYS A 78 -11.22 -7.91 5.13
N ASP A 79 -12.24 -7.51 5.86
CA ASP A 79 -12.09 -6.92 7.19
C ASP A 79 -11.49 -7.91 8.18
N GLU A 80 -11.96 -9.17 8.17
CA GLU A 80 -11.39 -10.23 9.01
C GLU A 80 -9.93 -10.52 8.67
N TYR A 81 -9.60 -10.60 7.37
CA TYR A 81 -8.24 -10.86 6.91
C TYR A 81 -7.27 -9.79 7.39
N PHE A 82 -7.58 -8.51 7.17
CA PHE A 82 -6.69 -7.43 7.61
C PHE A 82 -6.64 -7.31 9.13
N LYS A 83 -7.75 -7.57 9.83
CA LYS A 83 -7.76 -7.62 11.28
C LYS A 83 -6.84 -8.73 11.81
N ASN A 84 -6.90 -9.94 11.24
CA ASN A 84 -6.03 -11.05 11.61
C ASN A 84 -4.55 -10.73 11.31
N ALA A 85 -4.28 -10.12 10.16
CA ALA A 85 -2.93 -9.68 9.80
C ALA A 85 -2.40 -8.62 10.79
N GLN A 86 -3.24 -7.67 11.20
CA GLN A 86 -2.87 -6.64 12.18
C GLN A 86 -2.68 -7.25 13.59
N MET A 87 -3.54 -8.17 14.04
CA MET A 87 -3.39 -8.82 15.35
C MET A 87 -2.07 -9.62 15.50
N SER A 88 -1.40 -9.92 14.39
CA SER A 88 -0.10 -10.60 14.41
C SER A 88 1.09 -9.72 14.84
N PHE A 89 0.90 -8.40 14.95
CA PHE A 89 1.91 -7.46 15.47
C PHE A 89 1.72 -7.23 16.97
N GLU A 90 2.76 -6.72 17.62
CA GLU A 90 2.70 -6.29 19.02
C GLU A 90 1.68 -5.15 19.20
N ARG A 91 0.91 -5.18 20.30
CA ARG A 91 -0.25 -4.28 20.55
C ARG A 91 0.07 -2.79 20.37
N ASP A 92 1.29 -2.36 20.69
CA ASP A 92 1.73 -0.96 20.63
C ASP A 92 2.73 -0.69 19.49
N SER A 93 2.71 -1.52 18.45
CA SER A 93 3.64 -1.40 17.34
C SER A 93 3.51 -0.02 16.66
N PRO A 94 4.62 0.74 16.51
CA PRO A 94 4.60 2.05 15.86
C PRO A 94 4.19 1.98 14.38
N ILE A 95 4.21 0.78 13.79
CA ILE A 95 3.79 0.47 12.43
C ILE A 95 2.31 0.81 12.21
N PHE A 96 1.47 0.59 13.22
CA PHE A 96 0.03 0.87 13.11
C PHE A 96 -0.27 2.34 12.88
N LYS A 97 0.64 3.25 13.25
CA LYS A 97 0.50 4.69 12.98
C LYS A 97 0.54 5.02 11.50
N HIS A 98 1.11 4.14 10.68
CA HIS A 98 1.11 4.30 9.23
C HIS A 98 -0.21 3.84 8.61
N ILE A 99 -0.94 2.90 9.23
CA ILE A 99 -2.06 2.22 8.57
C ILE A 99 -3.29 3.13 8.54
N HIS A 100 -3.78 3.42 7.34
CA HIS A 100 -5.05 4.09 7.16
C HIS A 100 -6.20 3.19 7.59
N VAL A 101 -7.22 3.77 8.22
CA VAL A 101 -8.36 3.02 8.77
C VAL A 101 -9.15 2.32 7.66
N LYS A 102 -9.29 2.99 6.51
CA LYS A 102 -10.07 2.48 5.39
C LYS A 102 -9.25 1.51 4.54
N THR A 103 -9.80 0.33 4.34
CA THR A 103 -9.22 -0.73 3.50
C THR A 103 -10.10 -0.98 2.29
N PHE A 104 -9.48 -1.39 1.18
CA PHE A 104 -10.16 -1.58 -0.10
C PHE A 104 -10.03 -3.01 -0.58
N LEU A 105 -11.05 -3.50 -1.29
CA LEU A 105 -11.02 -4.77 -2.00
C LEU A 105 -11.31 -4.50 -3.47
N VAL A 106 -10.36 -4.78 -4.34
CA VAL A 106 -10.43 -4.38 -5.75
C VAL A 106 -10.33 -5.56 -6.73
N ASN A 107 -10.99 -5.40 -7.86
CA ASN A 107 -10.88 -6.25 -9.04
C ASN A 107 -9.98 -5.58 -10.08
N ASN A 108 -8.74 -6.06 -10.19
CA ASN A 108 -7.74 -5.52 -11.12
C ASN A 108 -8.11 -5.71 -12.60
N LEU A 109 -9.07 -6.58 -12.93
CA LEU A 109 -9.51 -6.82 -14.30
C LEU A 109 -10.65 -5.89 -14.71
N SER A 110 -11.27 -5.19 -13.76
CA SER A 110 -12.38 -4.27 -14.02
C SER A 110 -11.88 -2.83 -13.94
N PRO A 111 -11.64 -2.16 -15.08
CA PRO A 111 -11.20 -0.76 -15.09
C PRO A 111 -12.27 0.21 -14.55
N THR A 112 -13.52 -0.23 -14.46
CA THR A 112 -14.67 0.52 -13.94
C THR A 112 -15.11 0.04 -12.55
N ASP A 113 -14.24 -0.64 -11.81
CA ASP A 113 -14.53 -1.06 -10.45
C ASP A 113 -14.84 0.17 -9.57
N PRO A 114 -16.02 0.24 -8.92
CA PRO A 114 -16.35 1.33 -8.01
C PRO A 114 -15.34 1.48 -6.86
N ASP A 115 -14.75 0.38 -6.38
CA ASP A 115 -13.77 0.41 -5.28
C ASP A 115 -12.47 1.10 -5.70
N PHE A 116 -12.06 0.96 -6.97
CA PHE A 116 -10.92 1.69 -7.52
C PHE A 116 -11.19 3.20 -7.58
N VAL A 117 -12.41 3.60 -7.97
CA VAL A 117 -12.80 5.02 -8.03
C VAL A 117 -12.82 5.62 -6.62
N GLU A 118 -13.36 4.89 -5.65
CA GLU A 118 -13.38 5.33 -4.26
C GLU A 118 -11.97 5.41 -3.68
N MET A 119 -11.12 4.42 -3.93
CA MET A 119 -9.72 4.43 -3.50
C MET A 119 -8.96 5.64 -4.07
N ARG A 120 -9.18 6.01 -5.34
CA ARG A 120 -8.56 7.22 -5.92
C ARG A 120 -8.98 8.49 -5.20
N LYS A 121 -10.27 8.63 -4.88
CA LYS A 121 -10.78 9.77 -4.12
C LYS A 121 -10.16 9.83 -2.71
N GLU A 122 -10.03 8.67 -2.08
CA GLU A 122 -9.39 8.57 -0.76
C GLU A 122 -7.92 8.99 -0.80
N ILE A 123 -7.15 8.50 -1.78
CA ILE A 123 -5.75 8.88 -1.99
C ILE A 123 -5.63 10.39 -2.18
N GLN A 124 -6.47 10.97 -3.03
CA GLN A 124 -6.48 12.42 -3.25
C GLN A 124 -6.77 13.18 -1.96
N CYS A 125 -7.80 12.78 -1.21
CA CYS A 125 -8.13 13.39 0.08
C CYS A 125 -6.96 13.29 1.08
N LEU A 126 -6.30 12.13 1.16
CA LEU A 126 -5.15 11.92 2.04
C LEU A 126 -3.94 12.77 1.62
N ALA A 127 -3.70 12.92 0.32
CA ALA A 127 -2.64 13.75 -0.22
C ALA A 127 -2.89 15.24 0.06
N GLU A 128 -4.12 15.71 -0.16
CA GLU A 128 -4.53 17.10 0.10
C GLU A 128 -4.40 17.51 1.58
N ASN A 129 -4.51 16.54 2.50
CA ASN A 129 -4.36 16.75 3.94
C ASN A 129 -2.91 16.67 4.45
N GLN A 130 -1.93 16.39 3.58
CA GLN A 130 -0.52 16.34 4.00
C GLN A 130 0.02 17.75 4.28
N GLU A 131 0.90 17.89 5.27
CA GLU A 131 1.45 19.18 5.70
C GLU A 131 2.21 19.93 4.60
N TYR A 132 2.77 19.22 3.63
CA TYR A 132 3.51 19.78 2.49
C TYR A 132 2.63 20.08 1.28
N TRP A 133 1.34 19.73 1.32
CA TRP A 133 0.44 19.92 0.18
C TRP A 133 0.11 21.41 -0.02
N GLY A 134 0.64 22.00 -1.09
CA GLY A 134 0.36 23.39 -1.48
C GLY A 134 1.00 24.46 -0.59
N THR A 135 1.73 24.06 0.45
CA THR A 135 2.41 24.93 1.42
C THR A 135 3.75 25.44 0.90
N ASP A 136 4.43 24.60 0.10
CA ASP A 136 5.73 24.94 -0.46
C ASP A 136 5.58 25.83 -1.69
N LYS A 137 6.19 27.01 -1.61
CA LYS A 137 6.34 27.89 -2.78
C LYS A 137 7.52 27.40 -3.61
N TYR A 138 7.27 26.49 -4.53
CA TYR A 138 8.29 26.04 -5.46
C TYR A 138 8.56 27.11 -6.54
N PRO A 139 9.82 27.49 -6.78
CA PRO A 139 10.16 28.35 -7.89
C PRO A 139 9.69 27.73 -9.21
N VAL A 140 9.04 28.52 -10.06
CA VAL A 140 8.55 28.06 -11.39
C VAL A 140 9.66 27.38 -12.22
N ARG A 141 10.91 27.82 -12.05
CA ARG A 141 12.08 27.22 -12.71
C ARG A 141 12.30 25.75 -12.35
N TRP A 142 11.98 25.33 -11.11
CA TRP A 142 12.11 23.93 -10.69
C TRP A 142 11.07 23.05 -11.38
N ILE A 143 9.84 23.54 -11.53
CA ILE A 143 8.79 22.85 -12.30
C ILE A 143 9.21 22.70 -13.77
N HIS A 144 9.79 23.74 -14.37
CA HIS A 144 10.30 23.65 -15.76
C HIS A 144 11.44 22.65 -15.88
N MET A 145 12.35 22.63 -14.91
CA MET A 145 13.46 21.69 -14.86
C MET A 145 12.95 20.24 -14.73
N GLU A 146 12.00 19.99 -13.85
CA GLU A 146 11.35 18.68 -13.69
C GLU A 146 10.72 18.20 -15.00
N HIS A 147 9.90 19.04 -15.64
CA HIS A 147 9.31 18.71 -16.95
C HIS A 147 10.37 18.45 -18.04
N SER A 148 11.49 19.18 -18.03
CA SER A 148 12.58 18.95 -18.97
C SER A 148 13.27 17.61 -18.71
N LEU A 149 13.50 17.24 -17.45
CA LEU A 149 14.08 15.96 -17.07
C LEU A 149 13.16 14.79 -17.41
N ASP A 150 11.85 14.94 -17.20
CA ASP A 150 10.86 13.92 -17.59
C ASP A 150 10.87 13.67 -19.10
N LYS A 151 10.97 14.72 -19.91
CA LYS A 151 11.09 14.58 -21.37
C LYS A 151 12.37 13.87 -21.78
N LEU A 152 13.51 14.24 -21.21
CA LEU A 152 14.78 13.57 -21.51
C LEU A 152 14.73 12.07 -21.15
N ARG A 153 14.14 11.72 -20.00
CA ARG A 153 13.92 10.33 -19.59
C ARG A 153 13.04 9.58 -20.59
N ASP A 154 11.93 10.18 -21.00
CA ASP A 154 10.97 9.55 -21.91
C ASP A 154 11.54 9.43 -23.35
N ASP A 155 12.44 10.34 -23.73
CA ASP A 155 13.19 10.33 -24.99
C ASP A 155 14.41 9.38 -24.97
N GLY A 156 14.78 8.85 -23.81
CA GLY A 156 15.82 7.82 -23.65
C GLY A 156 17.28 8.33 -23.59
N GLU A 157 17.48 9.60 -23.22
CA GLU A 157 18.80 10.21 -22.94
C GLU A 157 19.18 10.13 -21.45
#